data_AF-A0A2V5YN07-F1
#
_entry.id   AF-A0A2V5YN07-F1
#
_cell.length_a   1.000
_cell.length_b   1.000
_cell.length_c   1.000
_cell.angle_alpha   90.00
_cell.angle_beta   90.00
_cell.angle_gamma   90.00
#
_symmetry.space_group_name_H-M   'P 1'
#
loop_
_entity.id
_entity.type
_entity.pdbx_description
1 polymer ?
#
loop_
_entity_poly.entity_id
_entity_poly.type
_entity_poly.pdbx_seq_one_letter_code
_entity_poly.pdbx_strand_id
1 'polypeptide(L)'
;MNRLLTATFFTLVLIRSTAMAENQILDLALPTDNDALFSGGGAAFYQYIERNFKGVKSTPWEGGQYGFVRDPTDTAGGVVYTRFHEGIDIKPLHRDAHGEPLDEIHAIADGKVVHVNSVPGYSNYGKYIVIEHRWGTRPAHRRDGLHRNRTKQGARASPPGIESNA
;
A
#
# COMPACT_ATOMS: atom_id res chain seq x y z
N MET A 1 -57.97 -52.41 19.43
CA MET A 1 -56.49 -52.41 19.49
C MET A 1 -55.95 -52.20 18.09
N ASN A 2 -54.88 -51.40 17.95
CA ASN A 2 -54.00 -51.17 16.78
C ASN A 2 -53.99 -49.73 16.27
N ARG A 3 -53.13 -48.92 16.90
CA ARG A 3 -52.64 -47.65 16.32
C ARG A 3 -51.47 -47.98 15.40
N LEU A 4 -51.58 -47.67 14.11
CA LEU A 4 -50.43 -47.67 13.20
C LEU A 4 -49.49 -46.51 13.61
N LEU A 5 -48.27 -46.84 14.03
CA LEU A 5 -47.19 -45.86 14.15
C LEU A 5 -46.55 -45.67 12.77
N THR A 6 -46.73 -44.49 12.18
CA THR A 6 -45.97 -44.06 11.01
C THR A 6 -44.63 -43.51 11.50
N ALA A 7 -43.53 -44.25 11.28
CA ALA A 7 -42.19 -43.77 11.58
C ALA A 7 -41.65 -43.00 10.37
N THR A 8 -41.58 -41.68 10.47
CA THR A 8 -40.99 -40.83 9.43
C THR A 8 -39.47 -40.82 9.59
N PHE A 9 -38.74 -41.45 8.67
CA PHE A 9 -37.28 -41.32 8.60
C PHE A 9 -36.92 -39.97 7.98
N PHE A 10 -36.32 -39.07 8.76
CA PHE A 10 -35.79 -37.80 8.27
C PHE A 10 -34.32 -38.00 7.89
N THR A 11 -34.01 -38.16 6.60
CA THR A 11 -32.64 -38.27 6.12
C THR A 11 -32.01 -36.88 6.09
N LEU A 12 -31.08 -36.61 7.02
CA LEU A 12 -30.32 -35.36 7.04
C LEU A 12 -29.23 -35.40 5.96
N VAL A 13 -29.48 -34.77 4.81
CA VAL A 13 -28.46 -34.56 3.77
C VAL A 13 -27.54 -33.42 4.23
N LEU A 14 -26.33 -33.77 4.70
CA LEU A 14 -25.27 -32.79 4.93
C LEU A 14 -24.74 -32.30 3.57
N ILE A 15 -25.27 -31.18 3.10
CA ILE A 15 -24.65 -30.41 2.01
C ILE A 15 -23.35 -29.82 2.57
N ARG A 16 -22.20 -30.38 2.17
CA ARG A 16 -20.91 -29.71 2.38
C ARG A 16 -20.83 -28.53 1.43
N SER A 17 -21.14 -27.34 1.94
CA SER A 17 -20.83 -26.09 1.25
C SER A 17 -19.31 -25.96 1.15
N THR A 18 -18.74 -26.36 0.02
CA THR A 18 -17.41 -25.90 -0.36
C THR A 18 -17.58 -24.43 -0.70
N ALA A 19 -17.21 -23.55 0.24
CA ALA A 19 -17.00 -22.15 -0.10
C ALA A 19 -15.87 -22.15 -1.13
N MET A 20 -16.23 -22.02 -2.40
CA MET A 20 -15.27 -21.72 -3.46
C MET A 20 -14.66 -20.39 -3.07
N ALA A 21 -13.41 -20.40 -2.60
CA ALA A 21 -12.62 -19.18 -2.51
C ALA A 21 -12.50 -18.69 -3.95
N GLU A 22 -13.20 -17.59 -4.26
CA GLU A 22 -13.06 -16.92 -5.54
C GLU A 22 -11.59 -16.49 -5.63
N ASN A 23 -10.84 -17.12 -6.51
CA ASN A 23 -9.45 -16.75 -6.78
C ASN A 23 -9.50 -15.44 -7.57
N GLN A 24 -9.66 -14.32 -6.86
CA GLN A 24 -9.66 -13.00 -7.48
C GLN A 24 -8.26 -12.73 -8.03
N ILE A 25 -8.17 -12.64 -9.35
CA ILE A 25 -6.98 -12.13 -10.01
C ILE A 25 -6.84 -10.67 -9.55
N LEU A 26 -5.77 -10.39 -8.81
CA LEU A 26 -5.43 -9.04 -8.40
C LEU A 26 -4.73 -8.35 -9.58
N ASP A 27 -5.50 -7.53 -10.29
CA ASP A 27 -4.95 -6.63 -11.30
C ASP A 27 -4.37 -5.40 -10.61
N LEU A 28 -3.06 -5.44 -10.34
CA LEU A 28 -2.34 -4.41 -9.61
C LEU A 28 -1.49 -3.56 -10.56
N ALA A 29 -1.65 -2.24 -10.47
CA ALA A 29 -0.79 -1.25 -11.12
C ALA A 29 0.26 -0.69 -10.16
N LEU A 30 1.29 -0.03 -10.71
CA LEU A 30 2.18 0.80 -9.93
C LEU A 30 1.48 2.13 -9.56
N PRO A 31 1.78 2.70 -8.38
CA PRO A 31 1.15 3.94 -7.92
C PRO A 31 1.71 5.20 -8.59
N THR A 32 2.69 5.06 -9.48
CA THR A 32 3.37 6.12 -10.25
C THR A 32 3.78 5.55 -11.60
N ASP A 33 4.09 6.43 -12.56
CA ASP A 33 4.63 6.02 -13.87
C ASP A 33 6.05 5.43 -13.81
N ASN A 34 6.77 5.56 -12.68
CA ASN A 34 8.08 4.93 -12.52
C ASN A 34 7.96 3.40 -12.47
N ASP A 35 8.26 2.74 -13.59
CA ASP A 35 8.22 1.29 -13.77
C ASP A 35 9.55 0.59 -13.57
N ALA A 36 10.59 1.31 -13.12
CA ALA A 36 11.95 0.80 -13.02
C ALA A 36 12.08 -0.44 -12.12
N LEU A 37 11.10 -0.70 -11.24
CA LEU A 37 11.00 -1.94 -10.47
C LEU A 37 11.07 -3.18 -11.37
N PHE A 38 10.46 -3.12 -12.57
CA PHE A 38 10.42 -4.23 -13.52
C PHE A 38 11.70 -4.35 -14.36
N SER A 39 12.54 -3.32 -14.38
CA SER A 39 13.79 -3.28 -15.15
C SER A 39 15.05 -3.33 -14.26
N GLY A 40 14.95 -3.95 -13.08
CA GLY A 40 16.06 -4.15 -12.14
C GLY A 40 16.01 -3.30 -10.87
N GLY A 41 15.07 -2.37 -10.75
CA GLY A 41 14.79 -1.60 -9.55
C GLY A 41 15.96 -0.72 -9.09
N GLY A 42 16.32 -0.85 -7.81
CA GLY A 42 17.48 -0.15 -7.25
C GLY A 42 17.31 1.38 -7.23
N ALA A 43 18.41 2.10 -7.45
CA ALA A 43 18.45 3.56 -7.46
C ALA A 43 17.62 4.24 -8.57
N ALA A 44 17.13 3.47 -9.54
CA ALA A 44 16.20 3.94 -10.56
C ALA A 44 14.76 3.97 -10.04
N PHE A 45 14.40 3.08 -9.12
CA PHE A 45 13.04 2.96 -8.58
C PHE A 45 12.89 3.55 -7.17
N TYR A 46 13.86 3.35 -6.27
CA TYR A 46 13.75 3.80 -4.89
C TYR A 46 14.30 5.22 -4.72
N GLN A 47 13.55 6.06 -4.01
CA GLN A 47 13.98 7.38 -3.61
C GLN A 47 15.07 7.25 -2.54
N TYR A 48 16.19 7.94 -2.76
CA TYR A 48 17.25 8.00 -1.76
C TYR A 48 16.81 8.79 -0.53
N ILE A 49 17.38 8.43 0.61
CA ILE A 49 17.29 9.24 1.83
C ILE A 49 18.53 10.08 1.98
N GLU A 50 18.41 11.28 2.54
CA GLU A 50 19.58 12.01 3.03
C GLU A 50 20.00 11.44 4.37
N ARG A 51 21.27 11.03 4.46
CA ARG A 51 21.88 10.58 5.70
C ARG A 51 23.02 11.51 6.06
N ASN A 52 23.05 11.96 7.31
CA ASN A 52 24.21 12.57 7.93
C ASN A 52 24.54 11.81 9.20
N PHE A 53 25.71 11.16 9.25
CA PHE A 53 26.16 10.45 10.44
C PHE A 53 27.64 10.76 10.67
N LYS A 54 27.96 11.26 11.87
CA LYS A 54 29.33 11.66 12.26
C LYS A 54 29.97 12.63 11.25
N GLY A 55 29.18 13.56 10.73
CA GLY A 55 29.62 14.57 9.76
C GLY A 55 29.75 14.06 8.32
N VAL A 56 29.55 12.76 8.06
CA VAL A 56 29.58 12.19 6.72
C VAL A 56 28.17 12.22 6.13
N LYS A 57 28.02 12.97 5.03
CA LYS A 57 26.79 13.02 4.24
C LYS A 57 26.78 11.91 3.19
N SER A 58 25.66 11.23 3.03
CA SER A 58 25.44 10.25 1.97
C SER A 58 23.97 10.19 1.55
N THR A 59 23.71 9.64 0.36
CA THR A 59 22.37 9.50 -0.23
C THR A 59 22.10 8.06 -0.68
N PRO A 60 22.04 7.08 0.25
CA PRO A 60 21.77 5.69 -0.10
C PRO A 60 20.35 5.54 -0.63
N TRP A 61 20.20 4.87 -1.77
CA TRP A 61 18.90 4.58 -2.39
C TRP A 61 18.17 3.44 -1.67
N GLU A 62 18.93 2.56 -1.00
CA GLU A 62 18.42 1.45 -0.19
C GLU A 62 17.51 1.96 0.94
N GLY A 63 17.69 3.22 1.33
CA GLY A 63 16.87 3.90 2.31
C GLY A 63 15.40 4.04 1.94
N GLY A 64 15.05 3.91 0.66
CA GLY A 64 13.66 3.93 0.19
C GLY A 64 12.95 2.58 0.22
N GLN A 65 13.63 1.50 0.64
CA GLN A 65 13.06 0.16 0.67
C GLN A 65 12.29 -0.12 1.97
N TYR A 66 11.20 -0.88 1.83
CA TYR A 66 10.53 -1.45 2.99
C TYR A 66 11.51 -2.29 3.80
N GLY A 67 11.48 -2.12 5.11
CA GLY A 67 12.37 -2.85 5.99
C GLY A 67 13.71 -2.16 6.25
N PHE A 68 14.00 -1.03 5.60
CA PHE A 68 15.22 -0.29 5.88
C PHE A 68 15.24 0.24 7.32
N VAL A 69 16.36 0.04 8.01
CA VAL A 69 16.60 0.58 9.35
C VAL A 69 17.59 1.73 9.30
N ARG A 70 17.23 2.85 9.93
CA ARG A 70 17.97 4.13 9.85
C ARG A 70 18.15 4.79 11.22
N ASP A 71 18.73 5.98 11.17
CA ASP A 71 19.07 6.81 12.33
C ASP A 71 20.04 6.10 13.28
N PRO A 72 21.29 5.86 12.81
CA PRO A 72 22.34 5.27 13.62
C PRO A 72 22.62 6.12 14.87
N THR A 73 22.60 5.46 16.03
CA THR A 73 22.80 6.08 17.34
C THR A 73 23.89 5.30 18.07
N ASP A 74 24.90 6.00 18.58
CA ASP A 74 25.95 5.38 19.39
C ASP A 74 25.39 4.96 20.75
N THR A 75 25.69 3.73 21.16
CA THR A 75 25.38 3.19 22.48
C THR A 75 26.63 2.57 23.09
N ALA A 76 26.60 2.25 24.39
CA ALA A 76 27.68 1.52 25.05
C ALA A 76 27.98 0.15 24.39
N GLY A 77 27.00 -0.45 23.71
CA GLY A 77 27.13 -1.72 22.99
C GLY A 77 27.44 -1.58 21.49
N GLY A 78 27.73 -0.37 21.00
CA GLY A 78 27.95 -0.08 19.58
C GLY A 78 26.81 0.72 18.94
N VAL A 79 26.84 0.84 17.62
CA VAL A 79 25.84 1.60 16.86
C VAL A 79 24.56 0.78 16.70
N VAL A 80 23.42 1.36 17.13
CA VAL A 80 22.08 0.79 16.89
C VAL A 80 21.30 1.66 15.92
N TYR A 81 20.39 1.07 15.16
CA TYR A 81 19.47 1.78 14.26
C TYR A 81 18.10 1.83 14.89
N THR A 82 17.51 3.03 14.96
CA THR A 82 16.36 3.32 15.84
C THR A 82 15.05 3.51 15.10
N ARG A 83 15.08 3.54 13.77
CA ARG A 83 13.87 3.75 12.95
C ARG A 83 13.75 2.73 11.85
N PHE A 84 12.54 2.19 11.71
CA PHE A 84 12.14 1.25 10.66
C PHE A 84 11.34 1.96 9.57
N HIS A 85 11.57 1.63 8.31
CA HIS A 85 10.79 2.13 7.18
C HIS A 85 9.61 1.19 6.89
N GLU A 86 8.41 1.63 7.30
CA GLU A 86 7.16 0.87 7.16
C GLU A 86 6.59 0.85 5.73
N GLY A 87 7.16 1.65 4.82
CA GLY A 87 6.69 1.82 3.45
C GLY A 87 7.81 1.67 2.44
N ILE A 88 7.50 2.00 1.19
CA ILE A 88 8.49 2.20 0.14
C ILE A 88 8.43 3.66 -0.30
N ASP A 89 9.58 4.24 -0.61
CA ASP A 89 9.65 5.58 -1.20
C ASP A 89 10.05 5.42 -2.67
N ILE A 90 9.14 5.77 -3.58
CA ILE A 90 9.36 5.66 -5.02
C ILE A 90 10.02 6.93 -5.55
N LYS A 91 11.05 6.77 -6.37
CA LYS A 91 11.79 7.86 -6.99
C LYS A 91 10.92 8.55 -8.03
N PRO A 92 10.70 9.87 -7.91
CA PRO A 92 9.98 10.62 -8.94
C PRO A 92 10.74 10.64 -10.27
N LEU A 93 10.04 10.51 -11.38
CA LEU A 93 10.57 10.69 -12.73
C LEU A 93 10.75 12.18 -13.06
N HIS A 94 9.85 13.03 -12.57
CA HIS A 94 9.83 14.45 -12.88
C HIS A 94 9.86 15.30 -11.62
N ARG A 95 10.64 16.38 -11.68
CA ARG A 95 10.72 17.42 -10.63
C ARG A 95 10.66 18.80 -11.26
N ASP A 96 10.13 19.77 -10.52
CA ASP A 96 10.20 21.17 -10.92
C ASP A 96 11.55 21.81 -10.58
N ALA A 97 11.67 23.12 -10.85
CA ALA A 97 12.86 23.91 -10.57
C ALA A 97 13.20 24.04 -9.08
N HIS A 98 12.24 23.79 -8.18
CA HIS A 98 12.44 23.76 -6.73
C HIS A 98 12.77 22.35 -6.22
N GLY A 99 12.77 21.35 -7.11
CA GLY A 99 12.99 19.96 -6.76
C GLY A 99 11.74 19.24 -6.28
N GLU A 100 10.54 19.84 -6.36
CA GLU A 100 9.30 19.18 -5.95
C GLU A 100 8.86 18.17 -7.02
N PRO A 101 8.43 16.96 -6.64
CA PRO A 101 8.01 15.96 -7.60
C PRO A 101 6.70 16.33 -8.29
N LEU A 102 6.66 16.05 -9.58
CA LEU A 102 5.54 16.39 -10.48
C LEU A 102 4.69 15.19 -10.88
N ASP A 103 5.18 13.98 -10.59
CA ASP A 103 4.52 12.73 -10.94
C ASP A 103 3.09 12.66 -10.39
N GLU A 104 2.19 12.11 -11.20
CA GLU A 104 0.85 11.77 -10.74
C GLU A 104 0.90 10.51 -9.87
N ILE A 105 0.04 10.48 -8.86
CA ILE A 105 -0.14 9.31 -8.00
C ILE A 105 -1.46 8.65 -8.35
N HIS A 106 -1.40 7.34 -8.58
CA HIS A 106 -2.53 6.52 -8.94
C HIS A 106 -2.82 5.49 -7.86
N ALA A 107 -4.09 5.09 -7.75
CA ALA A 107 -4.42 3.90 -6.98
C ALA A 107 -3.87 2.67 -7.70
N ILE A 108 -3.42 1.69 -6.94
CA ILE A 108 -2.88 0.42 -7.49
C ILE A 108 -3.96 -0.57 -7.92
N ALA A 109 -5.19 -0.36 -7.46
CA ALA A 109 -6.36 -1.16 -7.78
C ALA A 109 -7.59 -0.31 -7.45
N ASP A 110 -8.76 -0.79 -7.86
CA ASP A 110 -10.01 -0.20 -7.42
C ASP A 110 -10.10 -0.17 -5.89
N GLY A 111 -10.53 0.97 -5.35
CA GLY A 111 -10.62 1.16 -3.92
C GLY A 111 -11.42 2.38 -3.51
N LYS A 112 -11.56 2.54 -2.21
CA LYS A 112 -12.23 3.68 -1.58
C LYS A 112 -11.22 4.47 -0.76
N VAL A 113 -11.19 5.78 -0.96
CA VAL A 113 -10.41 6.68 -0.11
C VAL A 113 -11.06 6.73 1.27
N VAL A 114 -10.44 6.12 2.27
CA VAL A 114 -10.95 6.04 3.65
C VAL A 114 -10.37 7.12 4.54
N HIS A 115 -9.29 7.79 4.15
CA HIS A 115 -8.73 8.91 4.88
C HIS A 115 -7.96 9.85 3.94
N VAL A 116 -8.00 11.14 4.25
CA VAL A 116 -7.22 12.19 3.56
C VAL A 116 -6.61 13.08 4.62
N ASN A 117 -5.29 13.21 4.62
CA ASN A 117 -4.60 14.28 5.32
C ASN A 117 -4.07 15.29 4.30
N SER A 118 -4.69 16.47 4.24
CA SER A 118 -4.27 17.57 3.37
C SER A 118 -3.31 18.54 4.06
N VAL A 119 -3.07 18.38 5.37
CA VAL A 119 -2.25 19.28 6.19
C VAL A 119 -0.95 18.56 6.57
N PRO A 120 0.22 18.96 6.03
CA PRO A 120 1.49 18.27 6.28
C PRO A 120 1.83 18.08 7.76
N GLY A 121 1.46 19.01 8.63
CA GLY A 121 1.83 18.99 10.05
C GLY A 121 0.98 18.06 10.95
N TYR A 122 -0.09 17.45 10.44
CA TYR A 122 -0.97 16.58 11.25
C TYR A 122 -0.47 15.15 11.37
N SER A 123 0.63 14.82 10.71
CA SER A 123 1.23 13.49 10.70
C SER A 123 2.71 13.55 10.39
N ASN A 124 3.45 12.52 10.76
CA ASN A 124 4.83 12.31 10.31
C ASN A 124 4.93 11.93 8.81
N TYR A 125 3.81 11.68 8.13
CA TYR A 125 3.74 11.33 6.70
C TYR A 125 3.46 12.54 5.79
N GLY A 126 3.38 13.76 6.33
CA GLY A 126 3.02 14.93 5.53
C GLY A 126 1.59 14.82 4.99
N LYS A 127 1.41 15.17 3.71
CA LYS A 127 0.13 14.99 3.01
C LYS A 127 0.03 13.55 2.50
N TYR A 128 -1.08 12.88 2.77
CA TYR A 128 -1.30 11.51 2.32
C TYR A 128 -2.78 11.20 2.18
N ILE A 129 -3.07 10.12 1.46
CA ILE A 129 -4.38 9.48 1.44
C ILE A 129 -4.24 8.02 1.87
N VAL A 130 -5.35 7.44 2.33
CA VAL A 130 -5.45 6.01 2.61
C VAL A 130 -6.56 5.44 1.75
N ILE A 131 -6.24 4.40 0.99
CA ILE A 131 -7.18 3.70 0.11
C ILE A 131 -7.41 2.30 0.69
N GLU A 132 -8.69 1.96 0.94
CA GLU A 132 -9.13 0.60 1.23
C GLU A 132 -9.43 -0.10 -0.10
N HIS A 133 -8.75 -1.23 -0.32
CA HIS A 133 -9.03 -2.17 -1.39
C HIS A 133 -9.72 -3.39 -0.77
N ARG A 134 -10.78 -3.89 -1.40
CA ARG A 134 -11.50 -5.08 -0.93
C ARG A 134 -11.22 -6.23 -1.88
N TRP A 135 -10.43 -7.19 -1.41
CA TRP A 135 -10.05 -8.37 -2.16
C TRP A 135 -10.51 -9.62 -1.39
N GLY A 136 -11.41 -10.40 -1.99
CA GLY A 136 -12.05 -11.53 -1.31
C GLY A 136 -12.76 -11.13 -0.01
N THR A 137 -12.61 -11.93 1.06
CA THR A 137 -13.29 -11.70 2.35
C THR A 137 -12.54 -10.77 3.31
N ARG A 138 -11.39 -10.18 2.91
CA ARG A 138 -10.59 -9.33 3.80
C ARG A 138 -10.26 -7.97 3.16
N PRO A 139 -10.47 -6.86 3.88
CA PRO A 139 -9.99 -5.56 3.42
C PRO A 139 -8.46 -5.49 3.50
N ALA A 140 -7.86 -4.84 2.51
CA ALA A 140 -6.46 -4.42 2.51
C ALA A 140 -6.41 -2.89 2.49
N HIS A 141 -5.46 -2.31 3.23
CA HIS A 141 -5.30 -0.86 3.32
C HIS A 141 -3.94 -0.44 2.79
N ARG A 142 -3.91 0.65 2.02
CA ARG A 142 -2.70 1.27 1.51
C ARG A 142 -2.66 2.75 1.89
N ARG A 143 -1.46 3.28 2.16
CA ARG A 143 -1.20 4.71 2.36
C ARG A 143 -0.34 5.22 1.22
N ASP A 144 -0.77 6.30 0.59
CA ASP A 144 -0.04 6.94 -0.52
C ASP A 144 0.30 8.38 -0.15
N GLY A 145 1.60 8.70 -0.13
CA GLY A 145 2.09 10.05 0.10
C GLY A 145 1.86 10.93 -1.12
N LEU A 146 1.42 12.18 -0.92
CA LEU A 146 0.92 13.01 -2.01
C LEU A 146 1.45 14.43 -1.94
N HIS A 147 2.07 14.91 -3.02
CA HIS A 147 2.56 16.28 -3.07
C HIS A 147 1.43 17.29 -3.40
N ARG A 148 0.39 16.86 -4.14
CA ARG A 148 -0.81 17.66 -4.45
C ARG A 148 -2.11 16.91 -4.18
N ASN A 149 -2.88 17.36 -3.18
CA ASN A 149 -4.15 16.73 -2.79
C ASN A 149 -5.33 17.26 -3.62
N ARG A 150 -5.77 16.51 -4.63
CA ARG A 150 -7.04 16.76 -5.36
C ARG A 150 -8.17 15.82 -4.93
N THR A 151 -7.90 14.86 -4.05
CA THR A 151 -8.82 13.76 -3.73
C THR A 151 -9.60 14.02 -2.44
N LYS A 152 -10.85 13.54 -2.37
CA LYS A 152 -11.74 13.68 -1.20
C LYS A 152 -11.94 12.33 -0.50
N GLN A 153 -12.12 12.36 0.82
CA GLN A 153 -12.50 11.18 1.58
C GLN A 153 -13.86 10.64 1.06
N GLY A 154 -13.96 9.33 0.93
CA GLY A 154 -15.12 8.64 0.37
C GLY A 154 -15.10 8.48 -1.15
N ALA A 155 -14.18 9.14 -1.87
CA ALA A 155 -14.06 9.00 -3.32
C ALA A 155 -13.65 7.58 -3.72
N ARG A 156 -14.12 7.13 -4.90
CA ARG A 156 -13.56 5.97 -5.59
C ARG A 156 -12.19 6.33 -6.15
N ALA A 157 -11.24 5.41 -6.08
CA ALA A 157 -9.92 5.54 -6.67
C ALA A 157 -9.61 4.28 -7.49
N SER A 158 -9.01 4.46 -8.65
CA SER A 158 -8.74 3.40 -9.64
C SER A 158 -7.40 3.67 -10.35
N PRO A 159 -6.73 2.63 -10.86
CA PRO A 159 -5.58 2.81 -11.75
C PRO A 159 -5.97 3.51 -13.05
N PRO A 160 -5.05 4.23 -13.70
CA PRO A 160 -5.27 4.79 -15.03
C PRO A 160 -5.46 3.66 -16.05
N GLY A 161 -6.44 3.81 -16.95
CA GLY A 161 -6.67 2.88 -18.06
C GLY A 161 -7.45 1.60 -17.74
N ILE A 162 -7.81 1.34 -16.48
CA ILE A 162 -8.76 0.28 -16.12
C ILE A 162 -10.17 0.89 -16.06
N GLU A 163 -10.86 0.92 -17.19
CA GLU A 163 -12.31 1.12 -17.17
C GLU A 163 -12.94 -0.10 -16.51
N SER A 164 -13.51 0.09 -15.32
CA SER A 164 -14.27 -0.96 -14.66
C SER A 164 -15.47 -1.31 -15.54
N ASN A 165 -15.45 -2.48 -16.18
CA ASN A 165 -16.67 -3.05 -16.73
C ASN A 165 -17.65 -3.21 -15.56
N ALA A 166 -18.76 -2.48 -15.65
CA ALA A 166 -19.86 -2.48 -14.71
C ALA A 166 -20.53 -3.86 -14.60
#